data_AF-A0A951AU90-F1
#
_entry.id   AF-A0A951AU90-F1
#
_cell.length_a   1.000
_cell.length_b   1.000
_cell.length_c   1.000
_cell.angle_alpha   90.00
_cell.angle_beta   90.00
_cell.angle_gamma   90.00
#
_symmetry.space_group_name_H-M   'P 1'
#
loop_
_entity.id
_entity.type
_entity.pdbx_description
1 polymer ?
#
loop_
_entity_poly.entity_id
_entity_poly.type
_entity_poly.pdbx_seq_one_letter_code
_entity_poly.pdbx_strand_id
1 'polypeptide(L)'
;MAATGDKHVWEDGSRDRREHGGAPMRPDDEALARRTERERVDVGLDAYDPDDVPAATDTPPLGDVTDTEVYEEERAEVKRQLEEGELYPLTEEHPFPPTRYDRT
;
A
#
# COMPACT_ATOMS: atom_id res chain seq x y z
N MET A 1 25.96 50.18 -42.36
CA MET A 1 24.57 49.73 -42.53
C MET A 1 24.37 48.48 -41.68
N ALA A 2 23.33 48.50 -40.84
CA ALA A 2 22.66 47.44 -40.06
C ALA A 2 23.50 46.21 -39.61
N ALA A 3 23.82 46.00 -38.33
CA ALA A 3 22.96 45.64 -37.19
C ALA A 3 22.09 44.40 -37.46
N THR A 4 22.46 43.25 -36.86
CA THR A 4 21.63 42.54 -35.86
C THR A 4 22.40 41.35 -35.30
N GLY A 5 22.52 41.31 -33.97
CA GLY A 5 23.02 40.15 -33.24
C GLY A 5 21.91 39.13 -33.10
N ASP A 6 22.25 37.86 -33.35
CA ASP A 6 21.36 36.76 -33.07
C ASP A 6 21.66 36.23 -31.66
N LYS A 7 20.76 36.54 -30.74
CA LYS A 7 20.84 36.14 -29.34
C LYS A 7 20.23 34.75 -29.29
N HIS A 8 21.05 33.71 -29.15
CA HIS A 8 20.53 32.39 -28.81
C HIS A 8 19.91 32.47 -27.41
N VAL A 9 18.59 32.66 -27.38
CA VAL A 9 17.74 32.53 -26.21
C VAL A 9 17.71 31.03 -25.88
N TRP A 10 18.37 30.63 -24.80
CA TRP A 10 18.01 29.40 -24.13
C TRP A 10 16.67 29.68 -23.45
N GLU A 11 15.56 29.27 -24.08
CA GLU A 11 14.28 29.22 -23.41
C GLU A 11 14.44 28.27 -22.22
N ASP A 12 14.43 28.85 -21.02
CA ASP A 12 14.20 28.14 -19.77
C ASP A 12 12.81 27.53 -19.84
N GLY A 13 12.76 26.29 -20.34
CA GLY A 13 11.57 25.46 -20.30
C GLY A 13 11.22 25.16 -18.85
N SER A 14 10.46 26.08 -18.24
CA SER A 14 9.70 25.83 -17.01
C SER A 14 8.82 24.61 -17.26
N ARG A 15 9.34 23.41 -16.96
CA ARG A 15 8.52 22.21 -16.81
C ARG A 15 7.53 22.52 -15.70
N ASP A 16 6.29 22.78 -16.07
CA ASP A 16 5.21 22.96 -15.12
C ASP A 16 5.14 21.70 -14.25
N ARG A 17 5.62 21.79 -13.00
CA ARG A 17 5.65 20.68 -12.05
C ARG A 17 4.25 20.31 -11.54
N ARG A 18 3.19 20.97 -12.04
CA ARG A 18 1.79 20.70 -11.67
C ARG A 18 1.17 19.57 -12.48
N GLU A 19 1.75 19.25 -13.63
CA GLU A 19 1.36 18.07 -14.40
C GLU A 19 2.33 16.94 -14.09
N HIS A 20 1.98 16.14 -13.08
CA HIS A 20 2.52 14.79 -13.03
C HIS A 20 2.05 14.12 -14.32
N GLY A 21 2.99 13.78 -15.21
CA GLY A 21 2.76 12.88 -16.34
C GLY A 21 2.37 11.51 -15.80
N GLY A 22 1.16 11.41 -15.25
CA GLY A 22 0.63 10.22 -14.64
C GLY A 22 0.45 9.15 -15.70
N ALA A 23 0.46 7.90 -15.25
CA ALA A 23 -0.02 6.83 -16.11
C ALA A 23 -1.47 7.14 -16.55
N PRO A 24 -1.86 6.78 -17.79
CA PRO A 24 -3.24 6.91 -18.22
C PRO A 24 -4.17 6.22 -17.20
N MET A 25 -5.38 6.76 -17.02
CA MET A 25 -6.36 6.18 -16.07
C MET A 25 -6.61 4.70 -16.30
N ARG A 26 -6.41 4.22 -17.54
CA ARG A 26 -6.37 2.81 -17.88
C ARG A 26 -5.19 2.53 -18.81
N PRO A 27 -4.21 1.72 -18.39
CA PRO A 27 -3.19 1.22 -19.31
C PRO A 27 -3.83 0.30 -20.36
N ASP A 28 -3.13 0.09 -21.47
CA ASP A 28 -3.51 -0.88 -22.49
C ASP A 28 -3.32 -2.30 -21.94
N ASP A 29 -4.45 -2.97 -21.66
CA ASP A 29 -4.49 -4.31 -21.07
C ASP A 29 -3.84 -5.36 -21.99
N GLU A 30 -3.92 -5.22 -23.33
CA GLU A 30 -3.28 -6.14 -24.28
C GLU A 30 -1.76 -5.95 -24.31
N ALA A 31 -1.30 -4.69 -24.25
CA ALA A 31 0.12 -4.38 -24.14
C ALA A 31 0.70 -4.85 -22.79
N LEU A 32 -0.09 -4.75 -21.71
CA LEU A 32 0.29 -5.27 -20.40
C LEU A 32 0.41 -6.81 -20.44
N ALA A 33 -0.61 -7.50 -20.93
CA ALA A 33 -0.62 -8.96 -21.02
C ALA A 33 0.57 -9.51 -21.83
N ARG A 34 0.87 -8.92 -22.99
CA ARG A 34 2.03 -9.31 -23.81
C ARG A 34 3.37 -9.12 -23.11
N ARG A 35 3.51 -8.05 -22.32
CA ARG A 35 4.73 -7.78 -21.56
C ARG A 35 4.89 -8.76 -20.40
N THR A 36 3.82 -9.02 -19.65
CA THR A 36 3.80 -10.00 -18.57
C THR A 36 4.18 -11.40 -19.08
N GLU A 37 3.63 -11.81 -20.22
CA GLU A 37 3.96 -13.12 -20.79
C GLU A 37 5.43 -13.19 -21.25
N ARG A 38 5.95 -12.14 -21.88
CA ARG A 38 7.37 -12.07 -22.23
C ARG A 38 8.25 -12.19 -20.99
N GLU A 39 7.92 -11.45 -19.94
CA GLU A 39 8.67 -11.50 -18.69
C GLU A 39 8.64 -12.91 -18.09
N ARG A 40 7.47 -13.57 -18.06
CA ARG A 40 7.33 -14.96 -17.60
C ARG A 40 8.23 -15.91 -18.40
N VAL A 41 8.21 -15.82 -19.73
CA VAL A 41 9.07 -16.65 -20.60
C VAL A 41 10.55 -16.37 -20.35
N ASP A 42 10.94 -15.10 -20.26
CA ASP A 42 12.34 -14.69 -20.06
C ASP A 42 12.90 -15.19 -18.73
N VAL A 43 12.08 -15.22 -17.67
CA VAL A 43 12.47 -15.75 -16.35
C VAL A 43 12.16 -17.24 -16.17
N GLY A 44 11.61 -17.91 -17.21
CA GLY A 44 11.25 -19.32 -17.17
C GLY A 44 10.17 -19.65 -16.13
N LEU A 45 9.25 -18.72 -15.86
CA LEU A 45 8.12 -18.96 -14.96
C LEU A 45 6.98 -19.66 -15.68
N ASP A 46 6.74 -20.91 -15.29
CA ASP A 46 5.60 -21.69 -15.74
C ASP A 46 4.27 -21.18 -15.17
N ALA A 47 3.16 -21.67 -15.71
CA ALA A 47 1.84 -21.36 -15.16
C ALA A 47 1.76 -21.94 -13.74
N TYR A 48 1.07 -21.25 -12.83
CA TYR A 48 0.87 -21.78 -11.49
C TYR A 48 0.14 -23.12 -11.55
N ASP A 49 0.78 -24.17 -11.03
CA ASP A 49 0.18 -25.47 -10.81
C ASP A 49 0.06 -25.70 -9.29
N PRO A 50 -1.16 -25.85 -8.73
CA PRO A 50 -1.32 -26.16 -7.32
C PRO A 50 -0.67 -27.48 -6.90
N ASP A 51 -0.44 -28.41 -7.83
CA ASP A 51 0.24 -29.68 -7.55
C ASP A 51 1.78 -29.52 -7.46
N ASP A 52 2.34 -28.44 -8.03
CA ASP A 52 3.76 -28.07 -7.90
C ASP A 52 4.07 -27.31 -6.59
N VAL A 53 3.04 -26.95 -5.82
CA VAL A 53 3.21 -26.29 -4.52
C VAL A 53 3.59 -27.34 -3.48
N PRO A 54 4.78 -27.25 -2.85
CA PRO A 54 5.12 -28.15 -1.77
C PRO A 54 4.12 -28.00 -0.63
N ALA A 55 3.77 -29.11 0.02
CA ALA A 55 2.89 -29.09 1.19
C ALA A 55 3.43 -28.10 2.24
N ALA A 56 2.51 -27.40 2.92
CA ALA A 56 2.87 -26.49 3.99
C ALA A 56 3.72 -27.24 5.03
N THR A 57 4.89 -26.69 5.35
CA THR A 57 5.83 -27.27 6.32
C THR A 57 5.51 -26.85 7.75
N ASP A 58 4.69 -25.81 7.92
CA ASP A 58 4.33 -25.30 9.23
C ASP A 58 3.43 -26.29 9.96
N THR A 59 3.78 -26.55 11.21
CA THR A 59 2.93 -27.36 12.08
C THR A 59 1.69 -26.52 12.43
N PRO A 60 0.46 -27.01 12.17
CA PRO A 60 -0.72 -26.29 12.60
C PRO A 60 -0.71 -26.15 14.13
N PRO A 61 -1.26 -25.05 14.68
CA PRO A 61 -1.36 -24.90 16.13
C PRO A 61 -2.11 -26.09 16.71
N LEU A 62 -1.64 -26.59 17.86
CA LEU A 62 -2.17 -27.81 18.51
C LEU A 62 -3.56 -27.63 19.15
N GLY A 63 -4.13 -26.43 19.07
CA GLY A 63 -5.43 -26.09 19.64
C GLY A 63 -5.89 -24.71 19.21
N ASP A 64 -7.07 -24.32 19.68
CA ASP A 64 -7.56 -22.96 19.50
C ASP A 64 -6.73 -22.00 20.36
N VAL A 65 -6.26 -20.90 19.77
CA VAL A 65 -5.49 -19.87 20.49
C VAL A 65 -6.34 -19.23 21.60
N THR A 66 -7.66 -19.22 21.42
CA THR A 66 -8.59 -18.65 22.39
C THR A 66 -8.71 -19.46 23.68
N ASP A 67 -8.27 -20.73 23.67
CA ASP A 67 -8.24 -21.61 24.84
C ASP A 67 -6.92 -21.50 25.64
N THR A 68 -6.00 -20.62 25.22
CA THR A 68 -4.71 -20.46 25.90
C THR A 68 -4.82 -19.54 27.12
N GLU A 69 -4.07 -19.85 28.19
CA GLU A 69 -4.00 -18.99 29.39
C GLU A 69 -3.61 -17.55 29.05
N VAL A 70 -2.64 -17.38 28.14
CA VAL A 70 -2.20 -16.06 27.66
C VAL A 70 -3.37 -15.29 27.04
N TYR A 71 -4.19 -15.94 26.22
CA TYR A 71 -5.34 -15.27 25.62
C TYR A 71 -6.38 -14.84 26.68
N GLU A 72 -6.66 -15.71 27.66
CA GLU A 72 -7.60 -15.40 28.74
C GLU A 72 -7.10 -14.25 29.63
N GLU A 73 -5.80 -14.24 29.96
CA GLU A 73 -5.13 -13.18 30.71
C GLU A 73 -5.22 -11.84 29.98
N GLU A 74 -4.83 -11.79 28.71
CA GLU A 74 -4.89 -10.56 27.89
C GLU A 74 -6.35 -10.08 27.73
N ARG A 75 -7.31 -11.00 27.58
CA ARG A 75 -8.73 -10.65 27.50
C ARG A 75 -9.26 -10.09 28.82
N ALA A 76 -8.76 -10.58 29.96
CA ALA A 76 -9.08 -10.03 31.28
C ALA A 76 -8.45 -8.65 31.47
N GLU A 77 -7.23 -8.44 31.00
CA GLU A 77 -6.53 -7.16 31.03
C GLU A 77 -7.26 -6.10 30.21
N VAL A 78 -7.60 -6.39 28.96
CA VAL A 78 -8.39 -5.48 28.11
C VAL A 78 -9.72 -5.12 28.78
N LYS A 79 -10.37 -6.08 29.45
CA LYS A 79 -11.59 -5.81 30.21
C LYS A 79 -11.33 -4.83 31.37
N ARG A 80 -10.27 -5.04 32.17
CA ARG A 80 -9.88 -4.11 33.24
C ARG A 80 -9.64 -2.70 32.69
N GLN A 81 -8.86 -2.58 31.61
CA GLN A 81 -8.54 -1.31 30.97
C GLN A 81 -9.79 -0.56 30.47
N LEU A 82 -10.78 -1.27 29.90
CA LEU A 82 -12.05 -0.68 29.51
C LEU A 82 -12.86 -0.21 30.73
N GLU A 83 -12.87 -0.98 31.82
CA GLU A 83 -13.58 -0.63 33.06
C GLU A 83 -12.93 0.55 33.81
N GLU A 84 -11.59 0.64 33.79
CA GLU A 84 -10.82 1.73 34.39
C GLU A 84 -10.75 2.97 33.49
N GLY A 85 -11.21 2.88 32.24
CA GLY A 85 -11.13 3.96 31.27
C GLY A 85 -9.71 4.20 30.74
N GLU A 86 -8.83 3.22 30.79
CA GLU A 86 -7.52 3.28 30.11
C GLU A 86 -7.69 3.07 28.59
N LEU A 87 -8.71 2.28 28.21
CA LEU A 87 -9.12 2.05 26.83
C LEU A 87 -10.56 2.54 26.62
N TYR A 88 -10.83 3.12 25.45
CA TYR A 88 -12.16 3.57 25.06
C TYR A 88 -12.53 3.04 23.67
N PRO A 89 -13.78 2.58 23.46
CA PRO A 89 -14.26 2.26 22.13
C PRO A 89 -14.39 3.53 21.29
N LEU A 90 -14.25 3.40 19.97
CA LEU A 90 -14.50 4.50 19.04
C LEU A 90 -15.99 4.82 19.02
N THR A 91 -16.34 6.01 19.48
CA THR A 91 -17.71 6.53 19.57
C THR A 91 -17.74 8.00 19.14
N GLU A 92 -18.91 8.66 19.16
CA GLU A 92 -18.98 10.11 18.94
C GLU A 92 -18.27 10.90 20.05
N GLU A 93 -18.20 10.35 21.26
CA GLU A 93 -17.49 10.93 22.42
C GLU A 93 -15.97 10.68 22.34
N HIS A 94 -15.57 9.56 21.73
CA HIS A 94 -14.17 9.20 21.46
C HIS A 94 -13.94 8.95 19.96
N PRO A 95 -14.06 10.00 19.11
CA PRO A 95 -13.92 9.84 17.68
C PRO A 95 -12.45 9.65 17.30
N PHE A 96 -12.20 9.16 16.09
CA PHE A 96 -10.88 9.30 15.48
C PHE A 96 -10.48 10.78 15.45
N PRO A 97 -9.17 11.08 15.56
CA PRO A 97 -8.69 12.44 15.36
C PRO A 97 -9.14 12.98 14.00
N PRO A 98 -9.37 14.30 13.89
CA PRO A 98 -9.82 14.89 12.63
C PRO A 98 -8.74 14.70 11.56
N THR A 99 -9.16 14.47 10.31
CA THR A 99 -8.24 14.35 9.16
C THR A 99 -7.51 15.66 8.84
N ARG A 100 -8.02 16.78 9.37
CA ARG A 100 -7.37 18.09 9.34
C ARG A 100 -7.51 18.73 10.72
N TYR A 101 -6.37 19.05 11.34
CA TYR A 101 -6.34 19.90 12.52
C TYR A 101 -6.49 21.36 12.09
N ASP A 102 -7.20 22.15 12.88
CA ASP A 102 -7.22 23.60 12.69
C ASP A 102 -5.81 24.15 12.83
N ARG A 103 -5.39 24.96 11.86
CA ARG A 103 -4.12 25.69 11.94
C ARG A 103 -4.38 26.96 12.73
N THR A 104 -4.21 26.89 14.05
CA THR A 104 -4.06 28.11 14.87
C THR A 104 -2.67 28.72 14.70
#